data_AF-A0A484WGA4-F1
#
_entry.id   AF-A0A484WGA4-F1
#
_cell.length_a   1.000
_cell.length_b   1.000
_cell.length_c   1.000
_cell.angle_alpha   90.00
_cell.angle_beta   90.00
_cell.angle_gamma   90.00
#
_symmetry.space_group_name_H-M   'P 1'
#
loop_
_entity.id
_entity.type
_entity.pdbx_description
1 polymer ?
#
loop_
_entity_poly.entity_id
_entity_poly.type
_entity_poly.pdbx_seq_one_letter_code
_entity_poly.pdbx_strand_id
1 'polypeptide(L)'
;MIPKRLFRALGTGEALISFLDAKGSPSVVERAMVIAPCSRMGPVTDDERNGLINHSPLYGKYEDEVDRESAFEMLQKGVQATAESQGAPPAKGQSVAVDDGILGGLKDILFGTTGPRGGKRDGVVQTMAKSAARQVTNQIIRGMLGSLLGGRRR
;
A
#
# COMPACT_ATOMS: atom_id res chain seq x y z
N MET A 1 -37.83 38.68 -19.67
CA MET A 1 -38.88 37.65 -19.75
C MET A 1 -38.73 36.94 -21.08
N ILE A 2 -38.11 35.75 -21.10
CA ILE A 2 -37.91 35.00 -22.36
C ILE A 2 -39.29 34.49 -22.81
N PRO A 3 -39.74 34.77 -24.04
CA PRO A 3 -41.00 34.23 -24.52
C PRO A 3 -40.89 32.70 -24.60
N LYS A 4 -41.75 31.97 -23.86
CA LYS A 4 -41.82 30.49 -23.80
C LYS A 4 -41.82 29.78 -25.17
N ARG A 5 -42.10 30.51 -26.26
CA ARG A 5 -42.12 29.98 -27.63
C ARG A 5 -40.73 29.78 -28.22
N LEU A 6 -39.71 30.51 -27.76
CA LEU A 6 -38.38 30.50 -28.40
C LEU A 6 -37.64 29.16 -28.20
N PHE A 7 -37.77 28.54 -27.03
CA PHE A 7 -37.16 27.24 -26.74
C PHE A 7 -37.72 26.11 -27.62
N ARG A 8 -39.01 26.16 -27.97
CA ARG A 8 -39.67 25.14 -28.80
C ARG A 8 -39.33 25.24 -30.29
N ALA A 9 -38.70 26.34 -30.72
CA ALA A 9 -38.44 26.65 -32.12
C ALA A 9 -36.97 26.50 -32.53
N LEU A 10 -36.11 25.96 -31.65
CA LEU A 10 -34.70 25.73 -31.96
C LEU A 10 -34.51 24.51 -32.85
N GLY A 11 -33.70 24.67 -33.91
CA GLY A 11 -33.29 23.58 -34.79
C GLY A 11 -32.04 22.85 -34.29
N THR A 12 -31.63 21.79 -35.01
CA THR A 12 -30.35 21.10 -34.77
C THR A 12 -29.19 22.04 -35.08
N GLY A 13 -28.26 22.21 -34.14
CA GLY A 13 -27.11 23.11 -34.29
C GLY A 13 -27.38 24.56 -33.87
N GLU A 14 -28.55 24.87 -33.33
CA GLU A 14 -28.86 26.18 -32.75
C GLU A 14 -28.85 26.13 -31.22
N ALA A 15 -28.34 27.19 -30.59
CA ALA A 15 -28.39 27.35 -29.14
C ALA A 15 -28.83 28.77 -28.74
N LEU A 16 -29.38 28.87 -27.54
CA LEU A 16 -29.62 30.14 -26.87
C LEU A 16 -28.43 30.47 -25.98
N ILE A 17 -27.78 31.59 -26.24
CA ILE A 17 -26.57 32.03 -25.53
C ILE A 17 -26.84 33.40 -24.89
N SER A 18 -26.43 33.56 -23.64
CA SER A 18 -26.43 34.85 -22.94
C SER A 18 -25.03 35.15 -22.44
N PHE A 19 -24.62 36.41 -22.50
CA PHE A 19 -23.37 36.86 -21.92
C PHE A 19 -23.60 37.49 -20.55
N LEU A 20 -22.55 37.59 -19.75
CA LEU A 20 -22.62 38.28 -18.46
C LEU A 20 -22.25 39.76 -18.66
N ASP A 21 -22.92 40.65 -17.94
CA ASP A 21 -22.55 42.06 -17.85
C ASP A 21 -21.34 42.27 -16.92
N ALA A 22 -20.88 43.52 -16.77
CA ALA A 22 -19.72 43.86 -15.93
C ALA A 22 -19.91 43.53 -14.43
N LYS A 23 -21.15 43.29 -13.99
CA LYS A 23 -21.49 42.89 -12.61
C LYS A 23 -21.75 41.39 -12.51
N GLY A 24 -21.54 40.62 -13.58
CA GLY A 24 -21.78 39.18 -13.62
C GLY A 24 -23.25 38.79 -13.77
N SER A 25 -24.15 39.73 -14.08
CA SER A 25 -25.56 39.43 -14.30
C SER A 25 -25.79 39.01 -15.76
N PRO A 26 -26.60 37.96 -16.02
CA PRO A 26 -26.87 37.51 -17.37
C PRO A 26 -27.67 38.53 -18.17
N SER A 27 -27.24 38.78 -19.41
CA SER A 27 -27.89 39.64 -20.38
C SER A 27 -29.09 38.97 -21.04
N VAL A 28 -29.80 39.72 -21.89
CA VAL A 28 -30.82 39.15 -22.77
C VAL A 28 -30.20 38.06 -23.65
N VAL A 29 -30.94 36.96 -23.82
CA VAL A 29 -30.48 35.74 -24.50
C VAL A 29 -30.73 35.86 -26.01
N GLU A 30 -29.76 35.44 -26.81
CA GLU A 30 -29.79 35.50 -28.28
C GLU A 30 -29.68 34.10 -28.91
N ARG A 31 -30.15 33.97 -30.16
CA ARG A 31 -30.01 32.73 -30.95
C ARG A 31 -28.67 32.75 -31.69
N ALA A 32 -27.90 31.68 -31.53
CA ALA A 32 -26.62 31.50 -32.22
C ALA A 32 -26.52 30.10 -32.82
N MET A 33 -25.72 29.98 -33.88
CA MET A 33 -25.33 28.69 -34.47
C MET A 33 -24.13 28.13 -33.70
N VAL A 34 -24.18 26.84 -33.37
CA VAL A 34 -23.10 26.11 -32.69
C VAL A 34 -22.46 25.16 -33.67
N ILE A 35 -21.16 25.31 -33.90
CA ILE A 35 -20.39 24.35 -34.67
C ILE A 35 -20.23 23.07 -33.85
N ALA A 36 -20.53 21.92 -34.45
CA ALA A 36 -20.29 20.65 -33.79
C ALA A 36 -18.77 20.47 -33.59
N PRO A 37 -18.33 19.93 -32.44
CA PRO A 37 -16.93 19.61 -32.26
C PRO A 37 -16.49 18.60 -33.33
N CYS A 38 -15.35 18.83 -33.97
CA CYS A 38 -14.73 17.90 -34.90
C CYS A 38 -14.08 16.70 -34.16
N SER A 39 -14.74 16.17 -33.12
CA SER A 39 -14.25 15.02 -32.36
C SER A 39 -14.73 13.73 -33.01
N ARG A 40 -13.80 12.82 -33.32
CA ARG A 40 -14.16 11.45 -33.69
C ARG A 40 -14.61 10.70 -32.43
N MET A 41 -15.89 10.34 -32.38
CA MET A 41 -16.46 9.51 -31.32
C MET A 41 -16.18 8.04 -31.65
N GLY A 42 -15.33 7.40 -30.86
CA GLY A 42 -14.98 5.99 -31.02
C GLY A 42 -13.56 5.68 -30.54
N PRO A 43 -13.24 4.40 -30.27
CA PRO A 43 -11.88 4.02 -29.90
C PRO A 43 -10.90 4.37 -31.02
N VAL A 44 -9.67 4.72 -30.63
CA VAL A 44 -8.56 4.86 -31.59
C VAL A 44 -8.17 3.49 -32.11
N THR A 45 -7.84 3.39 -33.40
CA THR A 45 -7.33 2.11 -33.94
C THR A 45 -5.94 1.83 -33.38
N ASP A 46 -5.56 0.56 -33.29
CA ASP A 46 -4.24 0.19 -32.77
C ASP A 46 -3.11 0.79 -33.63
N ASP A 47 -3.30 0.85 -34.96
CA ASP A 47 -2.32 1.44 -35.88
C ASP A 47 -2.12 2.94 -35.64
N GLU A 48 -3.21 3.70 -35.50
CA GLU A 48 -3.14 5.13 -35.18
C GLU A 48 -2.51 5.38 -33.81
N ARG A 49 -2.88 4.55 -32.82
CA ARG A 49 -2.31 4.62 -31.47
C ARG A 49 -0.81 4.38 -31.51
N ASN A 50 -0.37 3.34 -32.19
CA ASN A 50 1.06 3.00 -32.33
C ASN A 50 1.81 4.10 -33.07
N GLY A 51 1.24 4.65 -34.15
CA GLY A 51 1.81 5.81 -34.85
C GLY A 51 2.03 7.01 -33.94
N LEU A 52 1.02 7.36 -33.12
CA LEU A 52 1.14 8.46 -32.15
C LEU A 52 2.18 8.20 -31.07
N ILE A 53 2.26 6.96 -30.57
CA ILE A 53 3.25 6.57 -29.55
C ILE A 53 4.67 6.68 -30.13
N ASN A 54 4.91 6.13 -31.31
CA ASN A 54 6.22 6.11 -31.96
C ASN A 54 6.73 7.50 -32.35
N HIS A 55 5.83 8.45 -32.59
CA HIS A 55 6.17 9.85 -32.87
C HIS A 55 6.19 10.75 -31.63
N SER A 56 5.95 10.20 -30.44
CA SER A 56 5.99 10.97 -29.21
C SER A 56 7.43 11.39 -28.87
N PRO A 57 7.66 12.62 -28.39
CA PRO A 57 8.97 13.05 -27.88
C PRO A 57 9.46 12.23 -26.67
N LEU A 58 8.55 11.49 -26.03
CA LEU A 58 8.82 10.63 -24.88
C LEU A 58 9.14 9.18 -25.28
N TYR A 59 8.97 8.86 -26.56
CA TYR A 59 9.35 7.57 -27.13
C TYR A 59 10.87 7.34 -26.95
N GLY A 60 11.28 6.12 -26.64
CA GLY A 60 12.66 5.80 -26.23
C GLY A 60 12.97 5.99 -24.73
N LYS A 61 12.24 6.83 -24.00
CA LYS A 61 12.38 6.92 -22.52
C LYS A 61 11.36 6.04 -21.78
N TYR A 62 10.15 5.95 -22.33
CA TYR A 62 9.01 5.27 -21.72
C TYR A 62 8.38 4.24 -22.66
N GLU A 63 9.13 3.74 -23.64
CA GLU A 63 8.62 2.71 -24.55
C GLU A 63 8.53 1.34 -23.89
N ASP A 64 9.46 1.05 -22.98
CA ASP A 64 9.51 -0.23 -22.28
C ASP A 64 8.44 -0.29 -21.18
N GLU A 65 7.57 -1.29 -21.28
CA GLU A 65 6.66 -1.64 -20.21
C GLU A 65 7.45 -2.25 -19.04
N VAL A 66 7.52 -1.52 -17.93
CA VAL A 66 8.17 -2.01 -16.70
C VAL A 66 7.10 -2.60 -15.79
N ASP A 67 7.00 -3.93 -15.78
CA ASP A 67 6.23 -4.64 -14.78
C ASP A 67 7.03 -4.76 -13.48
N ARG A 68 6.49 -4.22 -12.39
CA ARG A 68 7.16 -4.21 -11.08
C ARG A 68 6.46 -5.19 -10.16
N GLU A 69 7.25 -5.98 -9.42
CA GLU A 69 6.69 -6.86 -8.39
C GLU A 69 5.78 -6.05 -7.46
N SER A 70 4.51 -6.44 -7.41
CA SER A 70 3.53 -5.74 -6.60
C SER A 70 3.73 -6.07 -5.12
N ALA A 71 3.44 -5.12 -4.23
CA ALA A 71 3.48 -5.37 -2.79
C ALA A 71 2.57 -6.53 -2.39
N PHE A 72 1.47 -6.73 -3.12
CA PHE A 72 0.55 -7.87 -2.93
C PHE A 72 1.23 -9.22 -3.20
N GLU A 73 1.96 -9.34 -4.32
CA GLU A 73 2.71 -10.56 -4.64
C GLU A 73 3.81 -10.84 -3.63
N MET A 74 4.53 -9.80 -3.18
CA MET A 74 5.55 -9.94 -2.15
C MET A 74 4.97 -10.45 -0.82
N LEU A 75 3.80 -9.93 -0.42
CA LEU A 75 3.10 -10.36 0.79
C LEU A 75 2.58 -11.80 0.64
N GLN A 76 2.02 -12.16 -0.51
CA GLN A 76 1.54 -13.51 -0.77
C GLN A 76 2.68 -14.55 -0.74
N LYS A 77 3.81 -14.24 -1.38
CA LYS A 77 5.05 -15.05 -1.31
C LYS A 77 5.50 -15.22 0.15
N GLY A 78 5.45 -14.16 0.96
CA GLY A 78 5.79 -14.20 2.39
C GLY A 78 4.85 -15.10 3.22
N VAL A 79 3.54 -15.05 2.96
CA VAL A 79 2.55 -15.91 3.65
C VAL A 79 2.73 -17.38 3.27
N GLN A 80 2.96 -17.68 1.99
CA GLN A 80 3.22 -19.04 1.50
C GLN A 80 4.52 -19.61 2.09
N ALA A 81 5.60 -18.83 2.09
CA ALA A 81 6.87 -19.24 2.70
C ALA A 81 6.75 -19.52 4.21
N THR A 82 5.88 -18.79 4.91
CA THR A 82 5.62 -19.01 6.33
C THR A 82 4.80 -20.29 6.56
N ALA A 83 3.84 -20.59 5.70
CA ALA A 83 3.02 -21.81 5.78
C ALA A 83 3.85 -23.09 5.54
N GLU A 84 4.80 -23.06 4.61
CA GLU A 84 5.69 -24.19 4.32
C GLU A 84 6.68 -24.48 5.46
N SER A 85 7.13 -23.42 6.16
CA SER A 85 8.05 -23.55 7.31
C SER A 85 7.41 -24.12 8.58
N GLN A 86 6.08 -24.24 8.65
CA GLN A 86 5.36 -24.84 9.80
C GLN A 86 5.20 -26.37 9.69
N GLY A 87 5.70 -27.00 8.61
CA GLY A 87 5.66 -28.45 8.40
C GLY A 87 6.88 -29.25 8.88
N ALA A 88 7.90 -28.60 9.46
CA ALA A 88 9.10 -29.31 9.93
C ALA A 88 8.85 -29.97 11.30
N PRO A 89 9.09 -31.29 11.47
CA PRO A 89 8.83 -31.98 12.73
C PRO A 89 9.75 -31.46 13.85
N PRO A 90 9.27 -31.38 15.11
CA PRO A 90 10.10 -30.94 16.23
C PRO A 90 11.26 -31.92 16.40
N ALA A 91 12.49 -31.40 16.28
CA ALA A 91 13.70 -32.14 16.59
C ALA A 91 13.64 -32.60 18.05
N LYS A 92 13.53 -33.92 18.26
CA LYS A 92 13.59 -34.55 19.58
C LYS A 92 14.91 -34.16 20.24
N GLY A 93 14.83 -33.34 21.28
CA GLY A 93 15.95 -33.05 22.18
C GLY A 93 16.38 -34.34 22.88
N GLN A 94 17.54 -34.87 22.52
CA GLN A 94 18.22 -35.93 23.24
C GLN A 94 18.70 -35.39 24.59
N SER A 95 18.11 -35.88 25.67
CA SER A 95 18.60 -35.67 27.04
C SER A 95 19.90 -36.45 27.23
N VAL A 96 21.04 -35.75 27.18
CA VAL A 96 22.32 -36.32 27.58
C VAL A 96 22.51 -36.04 29.08
N ALA A 97 22.59 -37.11 29.87
CA ALA A 97 22.98 -37.05 31.28
C ALA A 97 24.42 -36.53 31.38
N VAL A 98 24.65 -35.47 32.14
CA VAL A 98 26.00 -34.89 32.32
C VAL A 98 26.25 -34.61 33.80
N ASP A 99 27.38 -35.16 34.25
CA ASP A 99 27.92 -35.33 35.59
C ASP A 99 28.16 -34.02 36.39
N ASP A 100 28.14 -34.14 37.72
CA ASP A 100 27.70 -33.12 38.69
C ASP A 100 28.81 -32.22 39.30
N GLY A 101 30.07 -32.30 38.84
CA GLY A 101 31.19 -31.64 39.53
C GLY A 101 31.68 -30.31 38.94
N ILE A 102 31.81 -30.24 37.61
CA ILE A 102 32.54 -29.15 36.92
C ILE A 102 31.60 -28.36 35.98
N LEU A 103 30.51 -28.97 35.52
CA LEU A 103 29.50 -28.32 34.69
C LEU A 103 28.48 -27.49 35.49
N GLY A 104 28.36 -27.71 36.81
CA GLY A 104 27.45 -26.97 37.68
C GLY A 104 27.73 -25.47 37.68
N GLY A 105 29.01 -25.09 37.83
CA GLY A 105 29.43 -23.69 37.81
C GLY A 105 29.22 -22.97 36.47
N LEU A 106 29.22 -23.70 35.35
CA LEU A 106 28.96 -23.13 34.02
C LEU A 106 27.46 -23.04 33.71
N LYS A 107 26.68 -24.03 34.18
CA LYS A 107 25.20 -24.00 34.14
C LYS A 107 24.64 -22.87 34.99
N ASP A 108 25.27 -22.58 36.12
CA ASP A 108 24.92 -21.51 37.05
C ASP A 108 25.07 -20.10 36.45
N ILE A 109 26.08 -19.92 35.59
CA ILE A 109 26.28 -18.67 34.84
C ILE A 109 25.27 -18.54 33.69
N LEU A 110 24.91 -19.67 33.07
CA LEU A 110 24.00 -19.70 31.93
C LEU A 110 22.53 -19.57 32.35
N PHE A 111 22.05 -20.36 33.31
CA PHE A 111 20.65 -20.45 33.72
C PHE A 111 20.31 -19.69 35.00
N GLY A 112 21.32 -19.19 35.73
CA GLY A 112 21.14 -18.41 36.95
C GLY A 112 21.05 -19.29 38.19
N THR A 113 21.51 -18.74 39.30
CA THR A 113 21.58 -19.45 40.58
C THR A 113 20.48 -19.00 41.52
N THR A 114 19.94 -19.96 42.28
CA THR A 114 19.10 -19.66 43.45
C THR A 114 19.93 -19.93 44.69
N GLY A 115 20.36 -18.87 45.38
CA GLY A 115 21.22 -19.00 46.55
C GLY A 115 20.48 -19.56 47.78
N PRO A 116 21.18 -20.14 48.76
CA PRO A 116 20.59 -20.75 49.96
C PRO A 116 19.89 -19.77 50.93
N ARG A 117 19.83 -18.47 50.58
CA ARG A 117 19.06 -17.42 51.28
C ARG A 117 17.97 -16.78 50.40
N GLY A 118 17.49 -17.49 49.36
CA GLY A 118 16.33 -17.09 48.56
C GLY A 118 16.57 -15.99 47.52
N GLY A 119 17.83 -15.56 47.31
CA GLY A 119 18.18 -14.61 46.26
C GLY A 119 18.31 -15.30 44.91
N LYS A 120 17.45 -14.93 43.94
CA LYS A 120 17.53 -15.38 42.54
C LYS A 120 18.41 -14.41 41.75
N ARG A 121 19.47 -14.91 41.12
CA ARG A 121 20.26 -14.15 40.13
C ARG A 121 19.95 -14.73 38.74
N ASP A 122 19.30 -13.94 37.89
CA ASP A 122 18.96 -14.33 36.52
C ASP A 122 20.27 -14.58 35.72
N GLY A 123 20.40 -15.75 35.10
CA GLY A 123 21.56 -16.11 34.29
C GLY A 123 21.67 -15.30 32.98
N VAL A 124 22.82 -15.41 32.32
CA VAL A 124 23.11 -14.67 31.07
C VAL A 124 22.17 -15.09 29.93
N VAL A 125 21.74 -16.36 29.89
CA VAL A 125 20.77 -16.84 28.89
C VAL A 125 19.37 -16.30 29.18
N GLN A 126 18.99 -16.22 30.45
CA GLN A 126 17.70 -15.70 30.88
C GLN A 126 17.58 -14.19 30.64
N THR A 127 18.66 -13.44 30.83
CA THR A 127 18.71 -12.00 30.52
C THR A 127 18.69 -11.72 29.01
N MET A 128 19.39 -12.54 28.21
CA MET A 128 19.32 -12.44 26.74
C MET A 128 17.93 -12.82 26.20
N ALA A 129 17.33 -13.93 26.66
CA ALA A 129 15.98 -14.33 26.27
C ALA A 129 14.91 -13.29 26.66
N LYS A 130 15.03 -12.69 27.85
CA LYS A 130 14.11 -11.67 28.35
C LYS A 130 14.25 -10.33 27.61
N SER A 131 15.43 -10.01 27.09
CA SER A 131 15.66 -8.82 26.25
C SER A 131 15.13 -8.99 24.82
N ALA A 132 15.34 -10.17 24.22
CA ALA A 132 14.80 -10.50 22.89
C ALA A 132 13.27 -10.53 22.89
N ALA A 133 12.65 -11.10 23.94
CA ALA A 133 11.20 -11.13 24.08
C ALA A 133 10.58 -9.71 24.11
N ARG A 134 11.21 -8.76 24.82
CA ARG A 134 10.71 -7.38 24.90
C ARG A 134 10.82 -6.62 23.57
N GLN A 135 11.86 -6.87 22.77
CA GLN A 135 12.02 -6.24 21.46
C GLN A 135 11.05 -6.79 20.42
N VAL A 136 10.85 -8.11 20.39
CA VAL A 136 9.89 -8.76 19.48
C VAL A 136 8.45 -8.34 19.83
N THR A 137 8.12 -8.20 21.12
CA THR A 137 6.76 -7.82 21.57
C THR A 137 6.39 -6.39 21.15
N ASN A 138 7.29 -5.42 21.33
CA ASN A 138 7.01 -4.02 20.97
C ASN A 138 6.95 -3.79 19.45
N GLN A 139 7.61 -4.63 18.64
CA GLN A 139 7.55 -4.57 17.18
C GLN A 139 6.27 -5.20 16.63
N ILE A 140 5.81 -6.32 17.20
CA ILE A 140 4.53 -6.95 16.81
C ILE A 140 3.36 -6.04 17.16
N ILE A 141 3.36 -5.44 18.35
CA ILE A 141 2.28 -4.53 18.77
C ILE A 141 2.25 -3.28 17.88
N ARG A 142 3.40 -2.69 17.54
CA ARG A 142 3.43 -1.50 16.68
C ARG A 142 3.19 -1.81 15.20
N GLY A 143 3.55 -2.99 14.72
CA GLY A 143 3.30 -3.44 13.35
C GLY A 143 1.83 -3.84 13.10
N MET A 144 1.21 -4.53 14.06
CA MET A 144 -0.18 -5.01 13.92
C MET A 144 -1.23 -3.97 14.36
N LEU A 145 -1.04 -3.23 15.47
CA LEU A 145 -1.97 -2.15 15.85
C LEU A 145 -1.71 -0.85 15.08
N GLY A 146 -0.47 -0.58 14.66
CA GLY A 146 -0.13 0.64 13.93
C GLY A 146 -0.69 0.69 12.51
N SER A 147 -0.87 -0.47 11.85
CA SER A 147 -1.49 -0.54 10.53
C SER A 147 -3.02 -0.55 10.56
N LEU A 148 -3.61 -0.86 11.72
CA LEU A 148 -5.07 -0.91 11.92
C LEU A 148 -5.67 0.36 12.55
N LEU A 149 -4.89 1.16 13.29
CA LEU A 149 -5.44 2.27 14.11
C LEU A 149 -4.68 3.62 14.02
N GLY A 150 -3.87 3.87 12.98
CA GLY A 150 -3.19 5.16 12.82
C GLY A 150 -2.94 5.50 11.36
N GLY A 151 -3.80 6.23 10.64
CA GLY A 151 -4.39 7.49 11.06
C GLY A 151 -3.53 8.64 10.54
N ARG A 152 -3.64 8.88 9.22
CA ARG A 152 -3.17 10.03 8.45
C ARG A 152 -2.97 11.30 9.31
N ARG A 153 -1.72 11.71 9.51
CA ARG A 153 -1.40 13.11 9.82
C ARG A 153 -0.24 13.59 8.96
N ARG A 154 -0.55 14.67 8.23
CA ARG A 154 0.42 15.69 7.83
C ARG A 154 0.99 16.36 9.07
#